data_AF-A0A9X0D946-F1
#
_entry.id   AF-A0A9X0D946-F1
#
_cell.length_a   1.000
_cell.length_b   1.000
_cell.length_c   1.000
_cell.angle_alpha   90.00
_cell.angle_beta   90.00
_cell.angle_gamma   90.00
#
_symmetry.space_group_name_H-M   'P 1'
#
loop_
_entity.id
_entity.type
_entity.pdbx_description
1 polymer ?
#
loop_
_entity_poly.entity_id
_entity_poly.type
_entity_poly.pdbx_seq_one_letter_code
_entity_poly.pdbx_strand_id
1 'polypeptide(L)'
;MSEKFMRRFDERMQSPSIEEIDRTDPVAFYKARERWALERVVELEVVKIYRERVKECYRREEVNSRQYCRKIVNDYMKAFEAYKKKAFFHSEDGNWTKWKVDAPV
;
A
#
# COMPACT_ATOMS: atom_id res chain seq x y z
N MET A 1 8.00 21.29 2.22
CA MET A 1 7.57 20.77 0.90
C MET A 1 6.90 21.90 0.14
N SER A 2 7.10 22.00 -1.18
CA SER A 2 6.46 23.07 -1.97
C SER A 2 4.98 22.75 -2.24
N GLU A 3 4.12 23.76 -2.26
CA GLU A 3 2.69 23.61 -2.58
C GLU A 3 2.47 22.93 -3.95
N LYS A 4 3.33 23.27 -4.93
CA LYS A 4 3.34 22.65 -6.25
C LYS A 4 3.53 21.13 -6.21
N PHE A 5 4.34 20.64 -5.27
CA PHE A 5 4.56 19.20 -5.11
C PHE A 5 3.32 18.49 -4.56
N MET A 6 2.70 19.07 -3.52
CA MET A 6 1.49 18.51 -2.91
C MET A 6 0.36 18.45 -3.93
N ARG A 7 0.16 19.53 -4.69
CA ARG A 7 -0.88 19.57 -5.74
C ARG A 7 -0.72 18.46 -6.79
N ARG A 8 0.52 18.19 -7.22
CA ARG A 8 0.80 17.09 -8.17
C ARG A 8 0.56 15.71 -7.57
N PHE A 9 0.79 15.55 -6.25
CA PHE A 9 0.45 14.31 -5.57
C PHE A 9 -1.07 14.11 -5.55
N ASP A 10 -1.82 15.13 -5.12
CA ASP A 10 -3.28 15.10 -5.06
C ASP A 10 -3.91 14.81 -6.43
N GLU A 11 -3.42 15.46 -7.49
CA GLU A 11 -3.86 15.21 -8.88
C GLU A 11 -3.67 13.74 -9.30
N ARG A 12 -2.54 13.11 -8.93
CA ARG A 12 -2.30 11.69 -9.23
C ARG A 12 -3.17 10.77 -8.37
N MET A 13 -3.38 11.11 -7.12
CA MET A 13 -4.23 10.36 -6.19
C MET A 13 -5.69 10.33 -6.63
N GLN A 14 -6.16 11.40 -7.28
CA GLN A 14 -7.54 11.54 -7.78
C GLN A 14 -7.80 10.74 -9.07
N SER A 15 -6.76 10.20 -9.73
CA SER A 15 -6.92 9.37 -10.95
C SER A 15 -7.82 8.16 -10.68
N PRO A 16 -8.56 7.62 -11.67
CA PRO A 16 -9.39 6.43 -11.44
C PRO A 16 -8.56 5.21 -11.03
N SER A 17 -9.18 4.28 -10.31
CA SER A 17 -8.53 3.01 -9.92
C SER A 17 -8.38 2.07 -11.12
N ILE A 18 -7.52 1.05 -11.00
CA ILE A 18 -7.29 0.09 -12.09
C ILE A 18 -8.56 -0.73 -12.41
N GLU A 19 -9.50 -0.83 -11.47
CA GLU A 19 -10.77 -1.56 -11.62
C GLU A 19 -11.82 -0.74 -12.39
N GLU A 20 -11.71 0.59 -12.38
CA GLU A 20 -12.69 1.51 -12.97
C GLU A 20 -12.41 1.84 -14.44
N ILE A 21 -11.19 1.61 -14.92
CA ILE A 21 -10.75 2.04 -16.25
C ILE A 21 -10.91 0.95 -17.32
N ASP A 22 -11.06 1.39 -18.57
CA ASP A 22 -10.75 0.54 -19.72
C ASP A 22 -9.25 0.28 -19.78
N ARG A 23 -8.87 -0.99 -19.74
CA ARG A 23 -7.47 -1.44 -19.72
C ARG A 23 -6.80 -1.35 -21.09
N THR A 24 -7.59 -1.19 -22.16
CA THR A 24 -7.07 -1.04 -23.53
C THR A 24 -6.56 0.37 -23.80
N ASP A 25 -7.06 1.38 -23.08
CA ASP A 25 -6.56 2.75 -23.19
C ASP A 25 -5.21 2.89 -22.45
N PRO A 26 -4.10 3.15 -23.18
CA PRO A 26 -2.79 3.27 -22.57
C PRO A 26 -2.69 4.47 -21.61
N VAL A 27 -3.45 5.54 -21.82
CA VAL A 27 -3.38 6.76 -21.01
C VAL A 27 -4.10 6.54 -19.67
N ALA A 28 -5.30 5.98 -19.70
CA ALA A 28 -6.03 5.61 -18.49
C ALA A 28 -5.24 4.60 -17.65
N PHE A 29 -4.67 3.58 -18.29
CA PHE A 29 -3.85 2.57 -17.60
C PHE A 29 -2.62 3.17 -16.92
N TYR A 30 -1.90 4.08 -17.61
CA TYR A 30 -0.74 4.74 -17.04
C TYR A 30 -1.08 5.51 -15.76
N LYS A 31 -2.18 6.28 -15.76
CA LYS A 31 -2.64 7.07 -14.60
C LYS A 31 -3.06 6.18 -13.43
N ALA A 32 -3.82 5.12 -13.70
CA ALA A 32 -4.26 4.18 -12.66
C ALA A 32 -3.07 3.44 -12.03
N ARG A 33 -2.05 3.10 -12.83
CA ARG A 33 -0.80 2.50 -12.34
C ARG A 33 -0.02 3.46 -11.43
N GLU A 34 0.08 4.73 -11.79
CA GLU A 34 0.73 5.73 -10.94
C GLU A 34 -0.01 5.88 -9.60
N ARG A 35 -1.34 5.95 -9.61
CA ARG A 35 -2.16 5.97 -8.39
C ARG A 35 -1.89 4.74 -7.53
N TRP A 36 -1.94 3.54 -8.11
CA TRP A 36 -1.68 2.30 -7.39
C TRP A 36 -0.29 2.27 -6.74
N ALA A 37 0.74 2.74 -7.45
CA ALA A 37 2.10 2.82 -6.90
C ALA A 37 2.18 3.78 -5.69
N LEU A 38 1.47 4.91 -5.75
CA LEU A 38 1.40 5.85 -4.63
C LEU A 38 0.64 5.26 -3.43
N GLU A 39 -0.51 4.63 -3.66
CA GLU A 39 -1.28 3.94 -2.62
C GLU A 39 -0.38 2.90 -1.92
N ARG A 40 0.42 2.19 -2.70
CA ARG A 40 1.35 1.19 -2.17
C ARG A 40 2.43 1.77 -1.27
N VAL A 41 2.97 2.93 -1.63
CA VAL A 41 3.93 3.66 -0.79
C VAL A 41 3.25 4.11 0.50
N VAL A 42 2.02 4.64 0.44
CA VAL A 42 1.26 5.05 1.63
C VAL A 42 1.04 3.87 2.57
N GLU A 43 0.60 2.71 2.06
CA GLU A 43 0.42 1.51 2.87
C GLU A 43 1.72 1.05 3.55
N LEU A 44 2.85 1.11 2.83
CA LEU A 44 4.16 0.78 3.38
C LEU A 44 4.54 1.72 4.53
N GLU A 45 4.34 3.02 4.36
CA GLU A 45 4.63 4.01 5.40
C GLU A 45 3.72 3.83 6.62
N VAL A 46 2.45 3.49 6.41
CA VAL A 46 1.53 3.11 7.50
C VAL A 46 2.08 1.92 8.30
N VAL A 47 2.55 0.86 7.63
CA VAL A 47 3.18 -0.29 8.28
C VAL A 47 4.44 0.11 9.07
N LYS A 48 5.26 1.03 8.52
CA LYS A 48 6.45 1.55 9.22
C LYS A 48 6.09 2.32 10.49
N ILE A 49 5.01 3.12 10.46
CA ILE A 49 4.50 3.82 11.65
C ILE A 49 4.12 2.81 12.73
N TYR A 50 3.39 1.74 12.39
CA TYR A 50 3.05 0.69 13.36
C TYR A 50 4.30 -0.03 13.90
N ARG A 51 5.28 -0.30 13.03
CA ARG A 51 6.56 -0.89 13.46
C ARG A 51 7.29 0.00 14.47
N GLU A 52 7.27 1.31 14.29
CA GLU A 52 7.90 2.23 15.22
C GLU A 52 7.17 2.26 16.58
N ARG A 53 5.84 2.23 16.57
CA ARG A 53 5.03 2.11 17.80
C ARG A 53 5.34 0.84 18.59
N VAL A 54 5.59 -0.29 17.90
CA VAL A 54 6.02 -1.54 18.56
C VAL A 54 7.37 -1.35 19.24
N LYS A 55 8.36 -0.77 18.54
CA LYS A 55 9.69 -0.51 19.13
C LYS A 55 9.60 0.42 20.33
N GLU A 56 8.78 1.46 20.24
CA GLU A 56 8.56 2.41 21.32
C GLU A 56 7.96 1.72 22.55
N CYS A 57 6.95 0.86 22.35
CA CYS A 57 6.37 0.09 23.45
C CYS A 57 7.39 -0.84 24.11
N TYR A 58 8.19 -1.56 23.31
CA TYR A 58 9.26 -2.42 23.83
C TYR A 58 10.33 -1.63 24.59
N ARG A 59 10.66 -0.42 24.15
CA ARG A 59 11.59 0.46 24.87
C ARG A 59 11.01 0.96 26.19
N ARG A 60 9.70 1.22 26.26
CA ARG A 60 9.04 1.76 27.46
C ARG A 60 8.80 0.71 28.55
N GLU A 61 8.33 -0.47 28.17
CA GLU A 61 7.87 -1.51 29.13
C GLU A 61 8.99 -2.50 29.54
N GLU A 62 10.10 -2.53 28.79
CA GLU A 62 11.26 -3.39 28.98
C GLU A 62 10.88 -4.85 29.29
N VAL A 63 10.89 -5.23 30.58
CA VAL A 63 10.68 -6.58 31.10
C VAL A 63 9.25 -7.09 30.88
N ASN A 64 8.23 -6.22 31.03
CA ASN A 64 6.81 -6.61 30.92
C ASN A 64 6.20 -6.36 29.53
N SER A 65 7.04 -6.11 28.54
CA SER A 65 6.65 -5.82 27.16
C SER A 65 5.71 -6.86 26.53
N ARG A 66 5.85 -8.15 26.90
CA ARG A 66 5.01 -9.24 26.36
C ARG A 66 3.53 -9.07 26.68
N GLN A 67 3.19 -8.57 27.87
CA GLN A 67 1.79 -8.41 28.30
C GLN A 67 1.22 -7.09 27.78
N TYR A 68 1.93 -5.98 28.00
CA TYR A 68 1.42 -4.64 27.69
C TYR A 68 1.46 -4.30 26.19
N CYS A 69 2.46 -4.76 25.44
CA CYS A 69 2.59 -4.43 24.01
C CYS A 69 1.78 -5.34 23.08
N ARG A 70 1.07 -6.35 23.61
CA ARG A 70 0.33 -7.35 22.82
C ARG A 70 -0.62 -6.71 21.80
N LYS A 71 -1.37 -5.68 22.20
CA LYS A 71 -2.30 -4.98 21.32
C LYS A 71 -1.59 -4.28 20.16
N ILE A 72 -0.50 -3.56 20.47
CA ILE A 72 0.27 -2.80 19.48
C ILE A 72 0.93 -3.75 18.47
N VAL A 73 1.43 -4.89 18.95
CA VAL A 73 1.97 -5.95 18.09
C VAL A 73 0.89 -6.54 17.20
N ASN A 74 -0.31 -6.82 17.73
CA ASN A 74 -1.42 -7.32 16.94
C ASN A 74 -1.85 -6.33 15.85
N ASP A 75 -1.91 -5.03 16.16
CA ASP A 75 -2.23 -3.97 15.19
C ASP A 75 -1.18 -3.91 14.07
N TYR A 76 0.11 -4.00 14.43
CA TYR A 76 1.19 -4.09 13.46
C TYR A 76 1.08 -5.33 12.57
N MET A 77 0.85 -6.50 13.15
CA MET A 77 0.72 -7.76 12.41
C MET A 77 -0.46 -7.69 11.43
N LYS A 78 -1.62 -7.18 11.87
CA LYS A 78 -2.80 -7.00 11.02
C LYS A 78 -2.51 -6.06 9.84
N ALA A 79 -1.85 -4.92 10.09
CA ALA A 79 -1.47 -3.99 9.03
C ALA A 79 -0.45 -4.61 8.07
N PHE A 80 0.54 -5.34 8.59
CA PHE A 80 1.57 -6.01 7.79
C PHE A 80 1.00 -7.13 6.92
N GLU A 81 0.09 -7.95 7.45
CA GLU A 81 -0.60 -8.98 6.69
C GLU A 81 -1.47 -8.38 5.57
N ALA A 82 -2.23 -7.32 5.87
CA ALA A 82 -3.01 -6.60 4.87
C ALA A 82 -2.11 -6.03 3.75
N TYR A 83 -0.97 -5.43 4.11
CA TYR A 83 0.02 -4.99 3.14
C TYR A 83 0.57 -6.16 2.32
N LYS A 84 0.95 -7.27 2.96
CA LYS A 84 1.54 -8.45 2.29
C LYS A 84 0.58 -9.10 1.29
N LYS A 85 -0.73 -9.18 1.60
CA LYS A 85 -1.74 -9.72 0.68
C LYS A 85 -1.82 -8.97 -0.64
N LYS A 86 -1.49 -7.68 -0.68
CA LYS A 86 -1.44 -6.87 -1.90
C LYS A 86 -0.07 -6.89 -2.59
N ALA A 87 0.93 -7.55 -2.00
CA ALA A 87 2.30 -7.51 -2.49
C ALA A 87 2.50 -8.31 -3.79
N PHE A 88 3.59 -7.97 -4.48
CA PHE A 88 4.12 -8.68 -5.64
C PHE A 88 4.15 -10.20 -5.37
N PHE A 89 3.50 -10.99 -6.24
CA PHE A 89 3.27 -12.45 -6.14
C PHE A 89 2.32 -12.97 -5.04
N HIS A 90 1.70 -12.11 -4.22
CA HIS A 90 0.83 -12.54 -3.11
C HIS A 90 -0.62 -12.03 -3.20
N SER A 91 -0.93 -11.21 -4.22
CA SER A 91 -2.32 -10.88 -4.56
C SER A 91 -3.15 -12.14 -4.79
N GLU A 92 -4.41 -12.15 -4.36
CA GLU A 92 -5.38 -13.23 -4.67
C GLU A 92 -5.56 -13.39 -6.19
N ASP A 93 -5.23 -12.36 -6.97
CA ASP A 93 -5.16 -12.37 -8.44
C ASP A 93 -3.82 -12.84 -9.02
N GLY A 94 -2.83 -13.14 -8.15
CA GLY A 94 -1.62 -13.93 -8.41
C GLY A 94 -0.66 -13.44 -9.49
N ASN A 95 -0.92 -12.32 -10.16
CA ASN A 95 -0.21 -12.03 -11.39
C ASN A 95 0.06 -10.53 -11.60
N TRP A 96 1.35 -10.16 -11.63
CA TRP A 96 1.80 -8.84 -12.10
C TRP A 96 1.59 -8.67 -13.62
N THR A 97 1.34 -9.78 -14.34
CA THR A 97 0.94 -9.89 -15.76
C THR A 97 -0.51 -10.31 -15.97
N LYS A 98 -1.46 -9.99 -15.09
CA LYS A 98 -2.89 -10.11 -15.42
C LYS A 98 -3.33 -8.98 -16.39
N TRP A 99 -2.54 -8.75 -17.45
CA TRP A 99 -2.64 -7.57 -18.33
C TRP A 99 -2.20 -7.84 -19.77
N LYS A 100 -1.87 -9.09 -20.13
CA LYS A 100 -1.98 -9.46 -21.54
C LYS A 100 -3.48 -9.49 -21.83
N VAL A 101 -4.03 -8.35 -22.28
CA VAL A 101 -5.27 -8.38 -23.05
C VAL A 101 -4.99 -9.38 -24.16
N ASP A 102 -5.79 -10.43 -24.29
CA ASP A 102 -5.72 -11.26 -25.50
C ASP A 102 -5.88 -10.30 -26.67
N ALA A 103 -4.87 -10.23 -27.54
CA ALA A 103 -4.91 -9.35 -28.68
C ALA A 103 -6.22 -9.64 -29.43
N PRO A 104 -7.01 -8.63 -29.82
CA PRO A 104 -8.16 -8.89 -30.67
C PRO A 104 -7.64 -9.59 -31.93
N VAL A 105 -8.15 -10.81 -32.16
CA VAL A 105 -7.85 -11.64 -33.34
C VAL A 105 -8.42 -10.96 -34.59
#